data_AF-A0A3P0MPF3-F1
#
_entry.id   AF-A0A3P0MPF3-F1
#
_cell.length_a   1.000
_cell.length_b   1.000
_cell.length_c   1.000
_cell.angle_alpha   90.00
_cell.angle_beta   90.00
_cell.angle_gamma   90.00
#
_symmetry.space_group_name_H-M   'P 1'
#
loop_
_entity.id
_entity.type
_entity.pdbx_description
1 polymer ?
#
loop_
_entity_poly.entity_id
_entity_poly.type
_entity_poly.pdbx_seq_one_letter_code
_entity_poly.pdbx_strand_id
1 'polypeptide(L)'
;MIGLFVLVSMNACAGPTPADEIAARSGLPASEVNALLSDCYSNQTSMNFCAWRDQLVAERELQRVVDKQAGEQPQRKKALDAQIAKWKRARDASCEKSTRNAWGDGSMRPAAQAICAAEATKEMTKRLSASTSRKPS
;
A
#
# COMPACT_ATOMS: atom_id res chain seq x y z
N MET A 1 -19.43 27.32 43.48
CA MET A 1 -18.23 27.05 42.65
C MET A 1 -18.65 26.12 41.52
N ILE A 2 -18.84 26.66 40.31
CA ILE A 2 -19.19 25.87 39.12
C ILE A 2 -17.86 25.40 38.52
N GLY A 3 -17.60 24.10 38.58
CA GLY A 3 -16.40 23.48 38.02
C GLY A 3 -16.51 23.39 36.50
N LEU A 4 -15.58 24.02 35.80
CA LEU A 4 -15.44 23.95 34.35
C LEU A 4 -14.75 22.62 33.97
N PHE A 5 -15.50 21.66 33.45
CA PHE A 5 -14.92 20.47 32.83
C PHE A 5 -14.49 20.80 31.40
N VAL A 6 -13.17 20.88 31.18
CA VAL A 6 -12.59 20.98 29.83
C VAL A 6 -12.55 19.58 29.22
N LEU A 7 -13.41 19.33 28.24
CA LEU A 7 -13.35 18.13 27.40
C LEU A 7 -12.21 18.29 26.40
N VAL A 8 -11.10 17.60 26.65
CA VAL A 8 -10.01 17.46 25.66
C VAL A 8 -10.45 16.39 24.66
N SER A 9 -10.92 16.83 23.49
CA SER A 9 -11.19 15.93 22.36
C SER A 9 -9.88 15.35 21.85
N MET A 10 -9.64 14.06 22.15
CA MET A 10 -8.60 13.29 21.48
C MET A 10 -9.05 13.01 20.05
N ASN A 11 -8.69 13.87 19.10
CA ASN A 11 -8.73 13.50 17.70
C ASN A 11 -7.69 12.39 17.50
N ALA A 12 -8.15 11.14 17.41
CA ALA A 12 -7.33 10.07 16.88
C ALA A 12 -6.97 10.46 15.44
N CYS A 13 -5.74 10.90 15.22
CA CYS A 13 -5.25 11.20 13.88
C CYS A 13 -5.24 9.90 13.08
N ALA A 14 -6.30 9.66 12.29
CA ALA A 14 -6.25 8.65 11.25
C ALA A 14 -5.08 9.02 10.33
N GLY A 15 -4.17 8.08 10.09
CA GLY A 15 -3.09 8.28 9.12
C GLY A 15 -3.64 8.61 7.72
N PRO A 16 -2.79 9.11 6.80
CA PRO A 16 -3.25 9.54 5.48
C PRO A 16 -4.02 8.43 4.77
N THR A 17 -5.13 8.77 4.12
CA THR A 17 -5.88 7.83 3.29
C THR A 17 -5.10 7.51 2.00
N PRO A 18 -5.45 6.44 1.25
CA PRO A 18 -4.85 6.22 -0.06
C PRO A 18 -5.06 7.40 -1.02
N ALA A 19 -6.20 8.09 -0.91
CA ALA A 19 -6.49 9.29 -1.70
C ALA A 19 -5.53 10.44 -1.35
N ASP A 20 -5.21 10.64 -0.07
CA ASP A 20 -4.26 11.68 0.35
C ASP A 20 -2.84 11.41 -0.18
N GLU A 21 -2.40 10.15 -0.15
CA GLU A 21 -1.09 9.77 -0.71
C GLU A 21 -1.05 9.92 -2.23
N ILE A 22 -2.13 9.56 -2.92
CA ILE A 22 -2.23 9.75 -4.37
C ILE A 22 -2.29 11.24 -4.73
N ALA A 23 -2.99 12.07 -3.94
CA ALA A 23 -3.01 13.51 -4.08
C ALA A 23 -1.61 14.10 -3.96
N ALA A 24 -0.86 13.73 -2.90
CA ALA A 24 0.52 14.15 -2.72
C ALA A 24 1.43 13.70 -3.88
N ARG A 25 1.23 12.49 -4.41
CA ARG A 25 2.02 11.95 -5.53
C ARG A 25 1.69 12.60 -6.88
N SER A 26 0.42 12.91 -7.12
CA SER A 26 -0.07 13.42 -8.41
C SER A 26 -0.06 14.94 -8.52
N GLY A 27 -0.04 15.65 -7.38
CA GLY A 27 -0.21 17.10 -7.32
C GLY A 27 -1.67 17.56 -7.46
N LEU A 28 -2.63 16.62 -7.54
CA LEU A 28 -4.06 16.93 -7.61
C LEU A 28 -4.65 17.13 -6.20
N PRO A 29 -5.70 17.96 -6.06
CA PRO A 29 -6.46 18.04 -4.81
C PRO A 29 -7.06 16.69 -4.41
N ALA A 30 -7.10 16.39 -3.12
CA ALA A 30 -7.68 15.14 -2.62
C ALA A 30 -9.16 14.95 -3.05
N SER A 31 -9.94 16.02 -3.20
CA SER A 31 -11.31 15.95 -3.71
C SER A 31 -11.37 15.45 -5.16
N GLU A 32 -10.45 15.91 -6.01
CA GLU A 32 -10.35 15.47 -7.41
C GLU A 32 -9.87 14.02 -7.50
N VAL A 33 -8.88 13.65 -6.68
CA VAL A 33 -8.45 12.24 -6.56
C VAL A 33 -9.61 11.36 -6.12
N ASN A 34 -10.40 11.76 -5.13
CA ASN A 34 -11.57 11.00 -4.69
C ASN A 34 -12.61 10.85 -5.81
N ALA A 35 -12.84 11.88 -6.63
CA ALA A 35 -13.70 11.78 -7.79
C ALA A 35 -13.18 10.75 -8.80
N LEU A 36 -11.88 10.77 -9.13
CA LEU A 36 -11.25 9.80 -10.02
C LEU A 36 -11.29 8.36 -9.47
N LEU A 37 -11.23 8.20 -8.15
CA LEU A 37 -11.29 6.89 -7.49
C LEU A 37 -12.71 6.32 -7.34
N SER A 38 -13.75 7.13 -7.57
CA SER A 38 -15.16 6.73 -7.40
C SER A 38 -15.66 5.78 -8.48
N ASP A 39 -15.13 5.89 -9.70
CA ASP A 39 -15.39 4.97 -10.81
C ASP A 39 -14.09 4.67 -11.56
N CYS A 40 -13.50 3.52 -11.24
CA CYS A 40 -12.23 3.06 -11.80
C CYS A 40 -12.27 2.81 -13.32
N TYR A 41 -13.45 2.65 -13.92
CA TYR A 41 -13.60 2.32 -15.34
C TYR A 41 -14.06 3.50 -16.19
N SER A 42 -14.34 4.65 -15.57
CA SER A 42 -14.84 5.85 -16.24
C SER A 42 -13.92 6.37 -17.36
N ASN A 43 -12.61 6.35 -17.14
CA ASN A 43 -11.61 6.75 -18.13
C ASN A 43 -10.21 6.24 -17.74
N GLN A 44 -9.24 6.45 -18.62
CA GLN A 44 -7.87 6.00 -18.44
C GLN A 44 -7.18 6.57 -17.18
N THR A 45 -7.43 7.83 -16.85
CA THR A 45 -6.87 8.45 -15.64
C THR A 45 -7.43 7.77 -14.40
N SER A 46 -8.74 7.54 -14.34
CA SER A 46 -9.38 6.81 -13.24
C SER A 46 -8.82 5.39 -13.09
N MET A 47 -8.60 4.67 -14.20
CA MET A 47 -7.92 3.36 -14.16
C MET A 47 -6.51 3.43 -13.56
N ASN A 48 -5.71 4.42 -13.97
CA ASN A 48 -4.37 4.63 -13.45
C ASN A 48 -4.37 4.93 -11.94
N PHE A 49 -5.28 5.77 -11.49
CA PHE A 49 -5.39 6.15 -10.09
C PHE A 49 -5.90 4.99 -9.22
N CYS A 50 -6.87 4.22 -9.70
CA CYS A 50 -7.33 3.02 -9.00
C CYS A 50 -6.24 1.96 -8.89
N ALA A 51 -5.42 1.75 -9.93
CA ALA A 51 -4.28 0.86 -9.85
C ALA A 51 -3.27 1.29 -8.77
N TRP A 52 -3.01 2.60 -8.63
CA TRP A 52 -2.18 3.13 -7.54
C TRP A 52 -2.81 2.93 -6.16
N ARG A 53 -4.12 3.18 -6.02
CA ARG A 53 -4.86 2.94 -4.76
C ARG A 53 -4.71 1.48 -4.33
N ASP A 54 -4.93 0.56 -5.25
CA ASP A 54 -4.91 -0.87 -4.94
C ASP A 54 -3.50 -1.34 -4.55
N GLN A 55 -2.46 -0.79 -5.19
CA GLN A 55 -1.08 -0.99 -4.76
C GLN A 55 -0.85 -0.49 -3.33
N LEU A 56 -1.25 0.74 -3.00
CA LEU A 56 -1.08 1.31 -1.67
C LEU A 56 -1.81 0.50 -0.59
N VAL A 57 -3.04 0.07 -0.88
CA VAL A 57 -3.82 -0.77 0.03
C VAL A 57 -3.11 -2.10 0.29
N ALA A 58 -2.60 -2.77 -0.77
CA ALA A 58 -1.85 -4.01 -0.63
C ALA A 58 -0.56 -3.82 0.19
N GLU A 59 0.17 -2.73 -0.04
CA GLU A 59 1.41 -2.40 0.69
C GLU A 59 1.16 -2.14 2.18
N ARG A 60 0.08 -1.43 2.51
CA ARG A 60 -0.33 -1.20 3.90
C ARG A 60 -0.69 -2.50 4.60
N GLU A 61 -1.37 -3.41 3.89
CA GLU A 61 -1.70 -4.72 4.46
C GLU A 61 -0.44 -5.57 4.71
N LEU A 62 0.50 -5.60 3.75
CA LEU A 62 1.79 -6.24 3.97
C LEU A 62 2.50 -5.66 5.21
N GLN A 63 2.50 -4.33 5.37
CA GLN A 63 3.13 -3.68 6.50
C GLN A 63 2.48 -4.09 7.83
N ARG A 64 1.15 -4.17 7.90
CA ARG A 64 0.44 -4.66 9.11
C ARG A 64 0.88 -6.07 9.51
N VAL A 65 1.01 -6.97 8.53
CA VAL A 65 1.48 -8.35 8.78
C VAL A 65 2.93 -8.36 9.26
N VAL A 66 3.80 -7.56 8.64
CA VAL A 66 5.21 -7.41 9.04
C VAL A 66 5.32 -6.86 10.46
N ASP A 67 4.57 -5.82 10.79
CA ASP A 67 4.56 -5.22 12.13
C ASP A 67 4.03 -6.17 13.19
N LYS A 68 3.00 -6.95 12.87
CA LYS A 68 2.50 -8.02 13.73
C LYS A 68 3.59 -9.06 14.02
N GLN A 69 4.25 -9.58 12.98
CA GLN A 69 5.34 -10.55 13.14
C GLN A 69 6.52 -9.98 13.92
N ALA A 70 6.86 -8.72 13.68
CA ALA A 70 7.90 -8.01 14.43
C ALA A 70 7.52 -7.83 15.90
N GLY A 71 6.24 -7.62 16.23
CA GLY A 71 5.74 -7.58 17.60
C GLY A 71 5.80 -8.94 18.30
N GLU A 72 5.53 -10.03 17.57
CA GLU A 72 5.62 -11.41 18.09
C GLU A 72 7.07 -11.89 18.26
N GLN A 73 8.00 -11.42 17.41
CA GLN A 73 9.43 -11.80 17.44
C GLN A 73 10.34 -10.57 17.29
N PRO A 74 10.44 -9.68 18.31
CA PRO A 74 11.19 -8.43 18.23
C PRO A 74 12.65 -8.60 17.82
N GLN A 75 13.29 -9.67 18.27
CA GLN A 75 14.67 -10.04 17.95
C GLN A 75 14.90 -10.30 16.44
N ARG A 76 13.84 -10.62 15.69
CA ARG A 76 13.90 -10.84 14.24
C ARG A 76 13.46 -9.63 13.41
N LYS A 77 12.93 -8.56 14.03
CA LYS A 77 12.40 -7.38 13.32
C LYS A 77 13.35 -6.85 12.26
N LYS A 78 14.60 -6.56 12.62
CA LYS A 78 15.60 -6.01 11.68
C LYS A 78 15.85 -6.92 10.47
N ALA A 79 15.88 -8.24 10.70
CA ALA A 79 16.07 -9.21 9.63
C ALA A 79 14.83 -9.29 8.72
N LEU A 80 13.63 -9.28 9.30
CA LEU A 80 12.37 -9.25 8.56
C LEU A 80 12.25 -7.97 7.72
N ASP A 81 12.49 -6.81 8.31
CA ASP A 81 12.45 -5.51 7.61
C ASP A 81 13.43 -5.49 6.43
N ALA A 82 14.66 -6.00 6.62
CA ALA A 82 15.65 -6.11 5.56
C ALA A 82 15.22 -7.09 4.45
N GLN A 83 14.63 -8.22 4.82
CA GLN A 83 14.10 -9.20 3.86
C GLN A 83 12.99 -8.59 3.01
N ILE A 84 12.03 -7.89 3.63
CA ILE A 84 10.92 -7.24 2.95
C ILE A 84 11.41 -6.10 2.06
N ALA A 85 12.34 -5.27 2.54
CA ALA A 85 12.95 -4.22 1.72
C ALA A 85 13.69 -4.78 0.50
N LYS A 86 14.44 -5.89 0.66
CA LYS A 86 15.10 -6.57 -0.47
C LYS A 86 14.07 -7.13 -1.45
N TRP A 87 13.01 -7.76 -0.94
CA TRP A 87 11.96 -8.33 -1.77
C TRP A 87 11.19 -7.25 -2.54
N LYS A 88 10.82 -6.12 -1.93
CA LYS A 88 10.13 -5.00 -2.61
C LYS A 88 10.95 -4.48 -3.79
N ARG A 89 12.26 -4.27 -3.62
CA ARG A 89 13.15 -3.86 -4.72
C ARG A 89 13.16 -4.87 -5.87
N ALA A 90 13.24 -6.16 -5.56
CA ALA A 90 13.23 -7.21 -6.58
C ALA A 90 11.88 -7.30 -7.31
N ARG A 91 10.77 -7.17 -6.58
CA ARG A 91 9.41 -7.07 -7.14
C ARG A 91 9.30 -5.88 -8.09
N ASP A 92 9.72 -4.70 -7.65
CA ASP A 92 9.58 -3.47 -8.44
C ASP A 92 10.38 -3.54 -9.74
N ALA A 93 11.61 -4.07 -9.69
CA ALA A 93 12.42 -4.32 -10.89
C ALA A 93 11.78 -5.35 -11.84
N SER A 94 11.20 -6.43 -11.30
CA SER A 94 10.51 -7.43 -12.12
C SER A 94 9.23 -6.88 -12.76
N CYS A 95 8.46 -6.09 -12.01
CA CYS A 95 7.24 -5.44 -12.52
C CYS A 95 7.57 -4.39 -13.57
N GLU A 96 8.60 -3.57 -13.36
CA GLU A 96 9.09 -2.61 -14.37
C GLU A 96 9.49 -3.32 -15.66
N LYS A 97 10.32 -4.37 -15.58
CA LYS A 97 10.74 -5.14 -16.76
C LYS A 97 9.56 -5.77 -17.52
N SER A 98 8.67 -6.45 -16.80
CA SER A 98 7.52 -7.14 -17.43
C SER A 98 6.55 -6.16 -18.10
N THR A 99 6.30 -5.03 -17.47
CA THR A 99 5.35 -4.03 -17.99
C THR A 99 5.95 -3.18 -19.09
N ARG A 100 7.25 -2.88 -19.05
CA ARG A 100 7.96 -2.30 -20.20
C ARG A 100 7.88 -3.19 -21.43
N ASN A 101 8.05 -4.50 -21.28
CA ASN A 101 7.93 -5.45 -22.39
C ASN A 101 6.52 -5.51 -22.97
N ALA A 102 5.49 -5.44 -22.13
CA ALA A 102 4.09 -5.57 -22.57
C ALA A 102 3.48 -4.25 -23.07
N TRP A 103 3.89 -3.10 -22.52
CA TRP A 103 3.23 -1.81 -22.73
C TRP A 103 4.14 -0.74 -23.36
N GLY A 104 5.44 -0.98 -23.50
CA GLY A 104 6.39 0.02 -24.01
C GLY A 104 6.30 1.32 -23.22
N ASP A 105 6.15 2.46 -23.91
CA ASP A 105 5.91 3.77 -23.29
C ASP A 105 4.43 4.19 -23.31
N GLY A 106 3.52 3.24 -23.44
CA GLY A 106 2.08 3.48 -23.41
C GLY A 106 1.60 4.08 -22.09
N SER A 107 0.57 4.92 -22.16
CA SER A 107 -0.01 5.65 -21.02
C SER A 107 -0.63 4.75 -19.94
N MET A 108 -0.80 3.45 -20.21
CA MET A 108 -1.23 2.43 -19.24
C MET A 108 -0.07 1.72 -18.53
N ARG A 109 1.19 1.90 -18.94
CA ARG A 109 2.33 1.24 -18.28
C ARG A 109 2.39 1.50 -16.77
N PRO A 110 2.17 2.74 -16.26
CA PRO A 110 2.17 2.98 -14.83
C PRO A 110 1.07 2.22 -14.08
N ALA A 111 -0.14 2.09 -14.65
CA ALA A 111 -1.20 1.24 -14.11
C ALA A 111 -0.76 -0.23 -14.06
N ALA A 112 -0.24 -0.75 -15.18
CA ALA A 112 0.19 -2.14 -15.27
C ALA A 112 1.27 -2.48 -14.23
N GLN A 113 2.21 -1.55 -14.00
CA GLN A 113 3.25 -1.71 -12.98
C GLN A 113 2.66 -1.73 -11.57
N ALA A 114 1.70 -0.85 -11.28
CA ALA A 114 1.03 -0.82 -9.98
C ALA A 114 0.20 -2.08 -9.73
N ILE A 115 -0.51 -2.58 -10.74
CA ILE A 115 -1.25 -3.85 -10.68
C ILE A 115 -0.30 -5.02 -10.42
N CYS A 116 0.80 -5.13 -11.15
CA CYS A 116 1.82 -6.15 -10.92
C CYS A 116 2.35 -6.11 -9.48
N ALA A 117 2.67 -4.91 -8.99
CA ALA A 117 3.16 -4.73 -7.63
C ALA A 117 2.10 -5.11 -6.60
N ALA A 118 0.83 -4.74 -6.80
CA ALA A 118 -0.27 -5.06 -5.91
C ALA A 118 -0.46 -6.58 -5.78
N GLU A 119 -0.52 -7.30 -6.90
CA GLU A 119 -0.70 -8.77 -6.90
C GLU A 119 0.47 -9.49 -6.23
N ALA A 120 1.70 -9.14 -6.56
CA ALA A 120 2.88 -9.71 -5.91
C ALA A 120 2.88 -9.43 -4.38
N THR A 121 2.37 -8.28 -3.96
CA THR A 121 2.26 -7.89 -2.55
C THR A 121 1.19 -8.67 -1.81
N LYS A 122 0.04 -8.90 -2.44
CA LYS A 122 -1.00 -9.80 -1.89
C LYS A 122 -0.43 -11.21 -1.69
N GLU A 123 0.33 -11.73 -2.64
CA GLU A 123 0.97 -13.04 -2.53
C GLU A 123 2.02 -13.11 -1.40
N MET A 124 2.86 -12.09 -1.25
CA MET A 124 3.79 -12.02 -0.11
C MET A 124 3.05 -11.97 1.23
N THR A 125 1.99 -11.16 1.32
CA THR A 125 1.15 -11.04 2.51
C THR A 125 0.55 -12.39 2.93
N LYS A 126 0.03 -13.16 1.96
CA LYS A 126 -0.46 -14.53 2.19
C LYS A 126 0.65 -15.45 2.72
N ARG A 127 1.85 -15.39 2.13
CA ARG A 127 3.01 -16.22 2.55
C ARG A 127 3.43 -15.93 3.99
N LEU A 128 3.51 -14.67 4.39
CA LEU A 128 3.86 -14.28 5.76
C LEU A 128 2.76 -14.65 6.74
N SER A 129 1.50 -14.44 6.39
CA SER A 129 0.38 -14.80 7.27
C SER A 129 0.32 -16.32 7.52
N ALA A 130 0.64 -17.13 6.50
CA ALA A 130 0.71 -18.58 6.62
C ALA A 130 1.90 -19.06 7.49
N SER A 131 3.04 -18.35 7.47
CA SER A 131 4.19 -18.70 8.30
C SER A 131 3.96 -18.42 9.79
N THR A 132 3.22 -17.37 10.13
CA THR A 132 2.79 -17.10 11.52
C THR A 132 1.87 -18.18 12.07
N SER A 133 1.02 -18.78 11.22
CA SER A 133 0.07 -19.82 11.64
C SER A 133 0.73 -21.18 11.92
N ARG A 134 1.93 -21.42 11.34
CA ARG A 134 2.72 -22.63 11.61
C ARG A 134 3.54 -22.43 12.89
N LYS A 135 2.93 -22.75 14.04
CA LYS A 135 3.65 -22.84 15.31
C LYS A 135 4.73 -23.93 15.18
N PRO A 136 6.01 -23.66 15.49
CA PRO A 136 6.99 -24.74 15.62
C PRO A 136 6.61 -25.60 16.83
N SER A 137 6.57 -26.91 16.64
CA SER A 137 6.41 -27.90 17.71
C SER A 137 7.70 -28.05 18.53
#